data_AF-A0A6A5HU54-F1
#
_entry.id   AF-A0A6A5HU54-F1
#
_cell.length_a   1.000
_cell.length_b   1.000
_cell.length_c   1.000
_cell.angle_alpha   90.00
_cell.angle_beta   90.00
_cell.angle_gamma   90.00
#
_symmetry.space_group_name_H-M   'P 1'
#
loop_
_entity.id
_entity.type
_entity.pdbx_description
1 polymer ?
#
loop_
_entity_poly.entity_id
_entity_poly.type
_entity_poly.pdbx_seq_one_letter_code
_entity_poly.pdbx_strand_id
1 'polypeptide(L)'
;MQSANQMQSMNQMHPFIQMIMLKQQLLKIISPEDQNKDEKFILNKYPRVAQMVFENDAVFEDLKKTLEIEKNQPEDERKVFWKRMDMLCASYMKAPAYKNGNKEHNGYKICCEMADYCSFYKQTWFFIVCGAVGFLLLVAIAGGVFFIIRRKNKKKIGGNNKKEGSKP
;
A
#
# COMPACT_ATOMS: atom_id res chain seq x y z
N MET A 1 15.64 -16.02 -23.12
CA MET A 1 15.98 -16.88 -21.97
C MET A 1 17.46 -16.67 -21.70
N GLN A 2 17.82 -15.89 -20.68
CA GLN A 2 19.21 -15.79 -20.24
C GLN A 2 19.52 -17.07 -19.45
N SER A 3 20.54 -17.81 -19.90
CA SER A 3 20.97 -19.08 -19.32
C SER A 3 21.43 -18.88 -17.87
N ALA A 4 21.12 -19.83 -16.98
CA ALA A 4 21.42 -19.80 -15.54
C ALA A 4 22.91 -19.48 -15.23
N ASN A 5 23.81 -19.80 -16.15
CA ASN A 5 25.24 -19.49 -16.05
C ASN A 5 25.56 -17.98 -16.08
N GLN A 6 24.72 -17.14 -16.70
CA GLN A 6 24.89 -15.68 -16.72
C GLN A 6 24.44 -15.03 -15.41
N MET A 7 23.45 -15.63 -14.71
CA MET A 7 23.00 -15.15 -13.40
C MET A 7 24.03 -15.46 -12.30
N GLN A 8 24.68 -16.62 -12.35
CA GLN A 8 25.71 -16.98 -11.35
C GLN A 8 26.97 -16.13 -11.42
N SER A 9 27.39 -15.64 -12.60
CA SER A 9 28.57 -14.78 -12.70
C SER A 9 28.34 -13.34 -12.21
N MET A 10 27.09 -12.89 -12.14
CA MET A 10 26.74 -11.56 -11.63
C MET A 10 26.92 -11.45 -10.12
N ASN A 11 26.72 -12.55 -9.38
CA ASN A 11 26.78 -12.56 -7.92
C ASN A 11 28.20 -12.55 -7.33
N GLN A 12 29.23 -12.68 -8.18
CA GLN A 12 30.64 -12.57 -7.78
C GLN A 12 31.29 -11.24 -8.19
N MET A 13 30.56 -10.33 -8.85
CA MET A 13 31.08 -9.01 -9.22
C MET A 13 30.95 -8.01 -8.07
N HIS A 14 31.91 -7.10 -7.98
CA HIS A 14 31.89 -5.96 -7.05
C HIS A 14 30.55 -5.19 -7.17
N PRO A 15 29.93 -4.73 -6.06
CA PRO A 15 28.60 -4.10 -6.07
C PRO A 15 28.47 -2.93 -7.05
N PHE A 16 29.56 -2.19 -7.23
CA PHE A 16 29.66 -1.10 -8.19
C PHE A 16 29.44 -1.56 -9.64
N ILE A 17 30.00 -2.73 -10.02
CA ILE A 17 29.86 -3.29 -11.36
C ILE A 17 28.43 -3.78 -11.57
N GLN A 18 27.81 -4.41 -10.56
CA GLN A 18 26.40 -4.80 -10.62
C GLN A 18 25.48 -3.61 -10.86
N MET A 19 25.75 -2.47 -10.22
CA MET A 19 24.96 -1.25 -10.39
C MET A 19 25.10 -0.64 -11.79
N ILE A 20 26.30 -0.67 -12.38
CA ILE A 20 26.54 -0.24 -13.77
C ILE A 20 25.77 -1.14 -14.75
N MET A 21 25.86 -2.45 -14.56
CA MET A 21 25.16 -3.42 -15.41
C MET A 21 23.64 -3.27 -15.29
N LEU A 22 23.12 -3.03 -14.08
CA LEU A 22 21.70 -2.73 -13.85
C LEU A 22 21.28 -1.48 -14.63
N LYS A 23 22.03 -0.38 -14.53
CA LYS A 23 21.74 0.85 -15.29
C LYS A 23 21.69 0.60 -16.79
N GLN A 24 22.65 -0.16 -17.33
CA GLN A 24 22.66 -0.51 -18.76
C GLN A 24 21.45 -1.36 -19.16
N GLN A 25 21.02 -2.33 -18.33
CA GLN A 25 19.83 -3.13 -18.59
C GLN A 25 18.56 -2.27 -18.56
N LEU A 26 18.44 -1.36 -17.58
CA LEU A 26 17.30 -0.45 -17.48
C LEU A 26 17.17 0.48 -18.70
N LEU A 27 18.30 1.04 -19.17
CA LEU A 27 18.31 1.90 -20.37
C LEU A 27 17.88 1.18 -21.65
N LYS A 28 18.01 -0.15 -21.72
CA LYS A 28 17.53 -0.95 -22.85
C LYS A 28 16.02 -1.19 -22.80
N ILE A 29 15.39 -1.09 -21.64
CA ILE A 29 13.95 -1.32 -21.44
C ILE A 29 13.17 -0.04 -21.65
N ILE A 30 13.74 1.08 -21.22
CA ILE A 30 13.12 2.40 -21.28
C ILE A 30 13.39 3.00 -22.66
N SER A 31 12.32 3.35 -23.38
CA SER A 31 12.45 4.06 -24.66
C SER A 31 13.29 5.34 -24.48
N PRO A 32 14.19 5.70 -25.42
CA PRO A 32 15.03 6.89 -25.32
C PRO A 32 14.26 8.19 -25.03
N GLU A 33 13.05 8.32 -25.60
CA GLU A 33 12.17 9.48 -25.40
C GLU A 33 11.65 9.62 -23.96
N ASP A 34 11.56 8.50 -23.24
CA ASP A 34 11.06 8.47 -21.88
C ASP A 34 12.17 8.60 -20.84
N GLN A 35 13.45 8.50 -21.21
CA GLN A 35 14.58 8.47 -20.25
C GLN A 35 14.70 9.73 -19.37
N ASN A 36 14.21 10.87 -19.86
CA ASN A 36 14.21 12.14 -19.13
C ASN A 36 12.92 12.37 -18.33
N LYS A 37 11.99 11.40 -18.30
CA LYS A 37 10.73 11.49 -17.54
C LYS A 37 10.96 11.15 -16.07
N ASP A 38 9.99 11.52 -15.25
CA ASP A 38 10.00 11.26 -13.82
C ASP A 38 9.96 9.76 -13.50
N GLU A 39 10.56 9.38 -12.36
CA GLU A 39 10.63 7.99 -11.90
C GLU A 39 9.26 7.33 -11.82
N LYS A 40 8.23 8.08 -11.37
CA LYS A 40 6.86 7.59 -11.25
C LYS A 40 6.29 7.23 -12.63
N PHE A 41 6.52 8.05 -13.65
CA PHE A 41 6.14 7.76 -15.02
C PHE A 41 6.84 6.51 -15.55
N ILE A 42 8.16 6.42 -15.37
CA ILE A 42 8.96 5.27 -15.80
C ILE A 42 8.44 3.97 -15.16
N LEU A 43 8.29 3.96 -13.83
CA LEU A 43 7.84 2.78 -13.09
C LEU A 43 6.40 2.38 -13.46
N ASN A 44 5.54 3.33 -13.78
CA ASN A 44 4.17 3.02 -14.20
C ASN A 44 4.10 2.46 -15.64
N LYS A 45 4.90 3.01 -16.56
CA LYS A 45 4.93 2.59 -17.97
C LYS A 45 5.71 1.29 -18.17
N TYR A 46 6.80 1.11 -17.42
CA TYR A 46 7.74 -0.01 -17.55
C TYR A 46 7.84 -0.82 -16.25
N PRO A 47 6.83 -1.63 -15.88
CA PRO A 47 6.83 -2.36 -14.62
C PRO A 47 7.95 -3.41 -14.49
N ARG A 48 8.56 -3.82 -15.62
CA ARG A 48 9.77 -4.66 -15.61
C ARG A 48 10.98 -3.98 -14.97
N VAL A 49 11.01 -2.65 -14.92
CA VAL A 49 12.07 -1.89 -14.23
C VAL A 49 12.08 -2.27 -12.75
N ALA A 50 10.92 -2.22 -12.08
CA ALA A 50 10.82 -2.60 -10.68
C ALA A 50 11.21 -4.07 -10.45
N GLN A 51 10.82 -4.97 -11.35
CA GLN A 51 11.24 -6.37 -11.29
C GLN A 51 12.78 -6.49 -11.26
N MET A 52 13.48 -5.88 -12.22
CA MET A 52 14.95 -5.96 -12.28
C MET A 52 15.66 -5.28 -11.11
N VAL A 53 15.09 -4.17 -10.62
CA VAL A 53 15.63 -3.47 -9.44
C VAL A 53 15.58 -4.39 -8.22
N PHE A 54 14.47 -5.09 -8.01
CA PHE A 54 14.35 -6.03 -6.89
C PHE A 54 15.15 -7.33 -7.08
N GLU A 55 15.36 -7.76 -8.31
CA GLU A 55 16.17 -8.96 -8.62
C GLU A 55 17.67 -8.75 -8.36
N ASN A 56 18.11 -7.49 -8.21
CA ASN A 56 19.49 -7.17 -7.87
C ASN A 56 19.77 -7.43 -6.38
N ASP A 57 20.71 -8.33 -6.08
CA ASP A 57 21.03 -8.73 -4.70
C ASP A 57 21.55 -7.58 -3.83
N ALA A 58 22.37 -6.66 -4.37
CA ALA A 58 22.87 -5.52 -3.61
C ALA A 58 21.74 -4.55 -3.22
N VAL A 59 20.82 -4.28 -4.15
CA VAL A 59 19.62 -3.46 -3.87
C VAL A 59 18.70 -4.18 -2.90
N PHE A 60 18.49 -5.48 -3.07
CA PHE A 60 17.65 -6.27 -2.18
C PHE A 60 18.16 -6.25 -0.74
N GLU A 61 19.45 -6.50 -0.51
CA GLU A 61 20.03 -6.48 0.85
C GLU A 61 20.03 -5.08 1.47
N ASP A 62 20.23 -4.03 0.67
CA ASP A 62 20.16 -2.64 1.13
C ASP A 62 18.73 -2.24 1.55
N LEU A 63 17.73 -2.59 0.72
CA LEU A 63 16.32 -2.36 1.04
C LEU A 63 15.87 -3.17 2.26
N LYS A 64 16.29 -4.43 2.37
CA LYS A 64 16.00 -5.28 3.52
C LYS A 64 16.54 -4.67 4.81
N LYS A 65 17.82 -4.28 4.83
CA LYS A 65 18.42 -3.62 6.00
C LYS A 65 17.69 -2.33 6.34
N THR A 66 17.35 -1.53 5.32
CA THR A 66 16.62 -0.27 5.51
C THR A 66 15.24 -0.52 6.13
N LEU A 67 14.50 -1.53 5.67
CA LEU A 67 13.21 -1.93 6.25
C LEU A 67 13.34 -2.42 7.70
N GLU A 68 14.42 -3.12 8.03
CA GLU A 68 14.67 -3.60 9.39
C GLU A 68 14.92 -2.45 10.38
N ILE A 69 15.60 -1.38 9.94
CA ILE A 69 15.93 -0.22 10.78
C ILE A 69 14.94 0.95 10.65
N GLU A 70 13.96 0.86 9.75
CA GLU A 70 13.05 1.95 9.36
C GLU A 70 12.31 2.58 10.55
N LYS A 71 11.93 1.78 11.54
CA LYS A 71 11.27 2.27 12.77
C LYS A 71 12.15 3.13 13.66
N ASN A 72 13.47 3.05 13.49
CA ASN A 72 14.45 3.81 14.27
C ASN A 72 14.84 5.13 13.59
N GLN A 73 14.43 5.33 12.33
CA GLN A 73 14.71 6.54 11.56
C GLN A 73 13.71 7.67 11.86
N PRO A 74 14.09 8.94 11.62
CA PRO A 74 13.19 10.06 11.82
C PRO A 74 12.03 10.01 10.81
N GLU A 75 10.90 10.62 11.19
CA GLU A 75 9.63 10.46 10.47
C GLU A 75 9.68 10.99 9.02
N ASP A 76 10.47 12.03 8.77
CA ASP A 76 10.68 12.63 7.45
C ASP A 76 11.44 11.68 6.52
N GLU A 77 12.52 11.06 6.98
CA GLU A 77 13.25 10.04 6.21
C GLU A 77 12.38 8.81 5.93
N ARG A 78 11.65 8.35 6.95
CA ARG A 78 10.69 7.26 6.82
C ARG A 78 9.64 7.53 5.75
N LYS A 79 9.09 8.74 5.69
CA LYS A 79 8.11 9.13 4.66
C LYS A 79 8.71 9.08 3.25
N VAL A 80 9.95 9.53 3.08
CA VAL A 80 10.64 9.50 1.78
C VAL A 80 10.92 8.05 1.36
N PHE A 81 11.35 7.22 2.30
CA PHE A 81 11.58 5.79 2.07
C PHE A 81 10.29 5.08 1.62
N TRP A 82 9.20 5.20 2.38
CA TRP A 82 7.92 4.59 2.03
C TRP A 82 7.35 5.12 0.71
N LYS A 83 7.51 6.42 0.42
CA LYS A 83 7.09 6.97 -0.88
C LYS A 83 7.81 6.30 -2.06
N ARG A 84 9.10 5.98 -1.93
CA ARG A 84 9.85 5.22 -2.94
C ARG A 84 9.43 3.76 -3.00
N MET A 85 9.27 3.11 -1.85
CA MET A 85 8.80 1.74 -1.76
C MET A 85 7.41 1.55 -2.36
N ASP A 86 6.48 2.47 -2.09
CA ASP A 86 5.14 2.46 -2.65
C ASP A 86 5.17 2.51 -4.19
N MET A 87 6.03 3.34 -4.77
CA MET A 87 6.17 3.43 -6.22
C MET A 87 6.77 2.15 -6.83
N LEU A 88 7.82 1.61 -6.21
CA LEU A 88 8.48 0.38 -6.66
C LEU A 88 7.56 -0.84 -6.51
N CYS A 89 6.93 -1.01 -5.34
CA CYS A 89 6.01 -2.12 -5.09
C CYS A 89 4.75 -2.03 -5.96
N ALA A 90 4.14 -0.84 -6.10
CA ALA A 90 3.00 -0.68 -7.01
C ALA A 90 3.34 -1.01 -8.47
N SER A 91 4.57 -0.70 -8.89
CA SER A 91 5.10 -1.07 -10.21
C SER A 91 5.36 -2.58 -10.33
N TYR A 92 6.00 -3.18 -9.33
CA TYR A 92 6.28 -4.62 -9.28
C TYR A 92 5.01 -5.47 -9.32
N MET A 93 3.95 -5.07 -8.62
CA MET A 93 2.64 -5.75 -8.66
C MET A 93 2.03 -5.78 -10.08
N LYS A 94 2.45 -4.89 -10.98
CA LYS A 94 2.06 -4.89 -12.39
C LYS A 94 3.03 -5.69 -13.28
N ALA A 95 4.20 -6.05 -12.76
CA ALA A 95 5.26 -6.71 -13.50
C ALA A 95 4.95 -8.19 -13.76
N PRO A 96 5.56 -8.78 -14.81
CA PRO A 96 5.37 -10.19 -15.14
C PRO A 96 5.74 -11.15 -14.00
N ALA A 97 6.84 -10.89 -13.27
CA ALA A 97 7.25 -11.77 -12.16
C ALA A 97 6.15 -11.94 -11.10
N TYR A 98 5.46 -10.85 -10.73
CA TYR A 98 4.35 -10.92 -9.80
C TYR A 98 3.13 -11.61 -10.41
N LYS A 99 2.73 -11.22 -11.63
CA LYS A 99 1.56 -11.78 -12.32
C LYS A 99 1.68 -13.28 -12.58
N ASN A 100 2.90 -13.77 -12.80
CA ASN A 100 3.18 -15.19 -12.99
C ASN A 100 3.20 -15.98 -11.67
N GLY A 101 2.98 -15.31 -10.52
CA GLY A 101 2.93 -15.95 -9.21
C GLY A 101 4.30 -16.37 -8.67
N ASN A 102 5.40 -15.78 -9.15
CA ASN A 102 6.74 -16.12 -8.66
C ASN A 102 6.97 -15.53 -7.27
N LYS A 103 6.74 -16.35 -6.23
CA LYS A 103 6.94 -15.98 -4.82
C LYS A 103 8.41 -16.00 -4.38
N GLU A 104 9.27 -16.69 -5.12
CA GLU A 104 10.71 -16.78 -4.82
C GLU A 104 11.47 -15.51 -5.24
N HIS A 105 10.85 -14.67 -6.07
CA HIS A 105 11.45 -13.42 -6.49
C HIS A 105 11.62 -12.45 -5.31
N ASN A 106 12.81 -11.86 -5.20
CA ASN A 106 13.17 -10.89 -4.15
C ASN A 106 12.13 -9.76 -3.96
N GLY A 107 11.55 -9.28 -5.07
CA GLY A 107 10.47 -8.28 -5.04
C GLY A 107 9.20 -8.75 -4.31
N TYR A 108 8.86 -10.04 -4.39
CA TYR A 108 7.75 -10.60 -3.62
C TYR A 108 8.07 -10.58 -2.13
N LYS A 109 9.27 -11.00 -1.74
CA LYS A 109 9.72 -10.99 -0.34
C LYS A 109 9.71 -9.57 0.25
N ILE A 110 10.28 -8.59 -0.45
CA ILE A 110 10.29 -7.20 0.01
C ILE A 110 8.89 -6.60 0.05
N CYS A 111 8.14 -6.66 -1.06
CA CYS A 111 6.86 -5.97 -1.15
C CYS A 111 5.74 -6.69 -0.42
N CYS A 112 5.64 -8.02 -0.54
CA CYS A 112 4.56 -8.78 0.07
C CYS A 112 4.83 -9.15 1.53
N GLU A 113 6.03 -9.63 1.86
CA GLU A 113 6.32 -10.17 3.20
C GLU A 113 6.82 -9.11 4.18
N MET A 114 7.68 -8.19 3.73
CA MET A 114 8.22 -7.15 4.62
C MET A 114 7.37 -5.87 4.62
N ALA A 115 6.88 -5.45 3.47
CA ALA A 115 6.09 -4.21 3.32
C ALA A 115 4.57 -4.42 3.38
N ASP A 116 4.10 -5.66 3.60
CA ASP A 116 2.68 -6.05 3.69
C ASP A 116 1.80 -5.60 2.50
N TYR A 117 2.39 -5.31 1.34
CA TYR A 117 1.68 -4.74 0.19
C TYR A 117 0.69 -5.72 -0.44
N CYS A 118 0.90 -7.01 -0.21
CA CYS A 118 0.07 -8.10 -0.71
C CYS A 118 -0.96 -8.59 0.31
N SER A 119 -0.97 -7.99 1.51
CA SER A 119 -1.98 -8.29 2.53
C SER A 119 -3.34 -7.70 2.12
N PHE A 120 -4.40 -8.48 2.36
CA PHE A 120 -5.80 -8.09 2.05
C PHE A 120 -6.19 -6.73 2.64
N TYR A 121 -5.58 -6.33 3.76
CA TYR A 121 -5.86 -5.07 4.46
C TYR A 121 -5.38 -3.80 3.72
N LYS A 122 -4.41 -3.91 2.80
CA LYS A 122 -3.90 -2.75 2.04
C LYS A 122 -4.68 -2.47 0.77
N GLN A 123 -5.54 -3.39 0.36
CA GLN A 123 -6.29 -3.29 -0.87
C GLN A 123 -7.40 -2.25 -0.69
N THR A 124 -7.50 -1.25 -1.58
CA THR A 124 -8.41 -0.10 -1.42
C THR A 124 -9.88 -0.49 -1.19
N TRP A 125 -10.32 -1.61 -1.77
CA TRP A 125 -11.68 -2.13 -1.56
C TRP A 125 -11.96 -2.53 -0.10
N PHE A 126 -10.95 -2.99 0.64
CA PHE A 126 -11.09 -3.36 2.04
C PHE A 126 -11.48 -2.14 2.91
N PHE A 127 -10.82 -0.99 2.69
CA PHE A 127 -11.16 0.25 3.39
C PHE A 127 -12.56 0.77 3.03
N ILE A 128 -12.99 0.61 1.78
CA ILE A 128 -14.33 0.99 1.34
C ILE A 128 -15.40 0.14 2.06
N VAL A 129 -15.21 -1.19 2.11
CA VAL A 129 -16.15 -2.10 2.78
C VAL A 129 -16.16 -1.84 4.29
N CYS A 130 -14.99 -1.76 4.93
CA CYS A 130 -14.89 -1.50 6.36
C CYS A 130 -15.47 -0.12 6.74
N GLY A 131 -15.22 0.90 5.92
CA GLY A 131 -15.78 2.24 6.09
C GLY A 131 -17.30 2.26 5.95
N ALA A 132 -17.85 1.58 4.95
CA ALA A 132 -19.31 1.50 4.74
C ALA A 132 -20.02 0.80 5.91
N VAL A 133 -19.48 -0.33 6.39
CA VAL A 133 -20.05 -1.06 7.54
C VAL A 133 -19.96 -0.22 8.82
N GLY A 134 -18.82 0.43 9.07
CA GLY A 134 -18.65 1.33 10.21
C GLY A 134 -19.63 2.52 10.17
N PHE A 135 -19.83 3.12 8.99
CA PHE A 135 -20.78 4.21 8.82
C PHE A 135 -22.23 3.78 9.04
N LEU A 136 -22.62 2.60 8.54
CA LEU A 136 -23.97 2.04 8.76
C LEU A 136 -24.29 1.85 10.24
N LEU A 137 -23.32 1.37 11.03
CA LEU A 137 -23.48 1.24 12.48
C LEU A 137 -23.68 2.60 13.17
N LEU A 138 -22.93 3.63 12.76
CA LEU A 138 -23.10 4.98 13.31
C LEU A 138 -24.49 5.55 12.98
N VAL A 139 -24.97 5.36 11.75
CA VAL A 139 -26.32 5.78 11.34
C VAL A 139 -27.40 5.03 12.11
N ALA A 140 -27.22 3.72 12.35
CA ALA A 140 -28.15 2.93 13.14
C ALA A 140 -28.25 3.41 14.60
N ILE A 141 -27.11 3.74 15.23
CA ILE A 141 -27.07 4.28 16.59
C ILE A 141 -27.72 5.67 16.63
N ALA A 142 -27.35 6.57 15.72
CA ALA A 142 -27.93 7.91 15.65
C ALA A 142 -29.44 7.86 15.39
N GLY A 143 -29.88 7.01 14.46
CA GLY A 143 -31.29 6.77 14.16
C GLY A 143 -32.05 6.17 15.34
N GLY A 144 -31.44 5.21 16.05
CA GLY A 144 -32.00 4.61 17.26
C GLY A 144 -32.18 5.63 18.39
N VAL A 145 -31.17 6.44 18.66
CA VAL A 145 -31.23 7.53 19.65
C VAL A 145 -32.28 8.57 19.26
N PHE A 146 -32.28 9.01 18.00
CA PHE A 146 -33.28 9.96 17.49
C PHE A 146 -34.71 9.42 17.59
N PHE A 147 -34.90 8.13 17.26
CA PHE A 147 -36.20 7.46 17.39
C PHE A 147 -36.66 7.36 18.84
N ILE A 148 -35.76 7.01 19.78
CA ILE A 148 -36.07 6.98 21.22
C ILE A 148 -36.45 8.37 21.74
N ILE A 149 -35.70 9.42 21.37
CA ILE A 149 -36.00 10.81 21.75
C ILE A 149 -37.36 11.24 21.18
N ARG A 150 -37.61 10.99 19.89
CA ARG A 150 -38.90 11.31 19.24
C ARG A 150 -40.06 10.55 19.86
N ARG A 151 -39.87 9.28 20.25
CA ARG A 151 -40.89 8.46 20.93
C ARG A 151 -41.17 8.94 22.35
N LYS A 152 -40.15 9.42 23.08
CA LYS A 152 -40.32 10.04 24.40
C LYS A 152 -41.05 11.38 24.34
N ASN A 153 -40.80 12.21 23.32
CA ASN A 153 -41.54 13.47 23.15
C ASN A 153 -43.02 13.27 22.78
N LYS A 154 -43.38 12.19 22.08
CA LYS A 154 -44.80 11.85 21.83
C LYS A 154 -45.57 11.40 23.08
N LYS A 155 -44.91 11.01 24.17
CA LYS A 155 -45.57 10.67 25.44
C LYS A 155 -45.81 11.88 26.38
N LYS A 156 -45.27 13.06 26.06
CA LYS A 156 -45.51 14.30 26.86
C LYS A 156 -46.64 15.19 26.31
N ILE A 157 -47.18 14.92 25.12
CA ILE A 157 -48.43 15.50 24.60
C ILE A 157 -49.52 14.45 24.81
N GLY A 158 -50.24 14.52 25.94
CA GLY A 158 -51.28 13.54 26.27
C GLY A 158 -51.57 13.34 27.76
N GLY A 159 -50.98 14.15 28.64
CA GLY A 159 -51.29 14.16 30.07
C GLY A 159 -52.21 15.33 30.43
N ASN A 160 -53.50 15.15 30.15
CA ASN A 160 -54.67 15.69 30.86
C ASN A 160 -54.49 17.01 31.67
N ASN A 161 -54.72 18.16 31.02
CA ASN A 161 -55.18 19.36 31.72
C ASN A 161 -56.66 19.17 32.05
N LYS A 162 -57.00 18.98 33.33
CA LYS A 162 -58.23 19.46 34.01
C LYS A 162 -58.41 18.70 35.32
N LYS A 163 -58.22 19.40 36.44
CA LYS A 163 -59.28 19.77 37.39
C LYS A 163 -58.62 20.43 38.60
N GLU A 164 -58.53 21.76 38.51
CA GLU A 164 -58.53 22.64 39.66
C GLU A 164 -59.83 22.38 40.42
N GLY A 165 -59.71 21.73 41.58
CA GLY A 165 -60.81 21.42 42.49
C GLY A 165 -60.61 22.23 43.75
N SER A 166 -61.36 23.32 43.87
CA SER A 166 -61.44 24.18 45.05
C SER A 166 -61.93 23.43 46.31
N LYS A 167 -61.64 24.07 47.46
CA LYS A 167 -62.47 24.19 48.68
C LYS A 167 -62.10 23.23 49.83
N PRO A 168 -62.37 23.57 51.11
CA PRO A 168 -62.89 24.82 51.73
C PRO A 168 -61.85 25.66 52.49
#